data_AF-A0A2V9C8F3-F1
#
_entry.id   AF-A0A2V9C8F3-F1
#
_cell.length_a   1.000
_cell.length_b   1.000
_cell.length_c   1.000
_cell.angle_alpha   90.00
_cell.angle_beta   90.00
_cell.angle_gamma   90.00
#
_symmetry.space_group_name_H-M   'P 1'
#
loop_
_entity.id
_entity.type
_entity.pdbx_description
1 polymer ?
#
loop_
_entity_poly.entity_id
_entity_poly.type
_entity_poly.pdbx_seq_one_letter_code
_entity_poly.pdbx_strand_id
1 'polypeptide(L)'
;MSKTTRIAKCFTIEREISDYIVNTKGERPASQRVNELLRRAMLEEQYERLEREAASFFSDIGKAERRETRALQRASLRSLTRH
;
A
#
# COMPACT_ATOMS: atom_id res chain seq x y z
N MET A 1 14.61 -7.19 27.93
CA MET A 1 14.19 -7.93 26.70
C MET A 1 12.72 -8.27 26.83
N SER A 2 11.85 -7.71 25.98
CA SER A 2 10.42 -8.03 26.01
C SER A 2 10.22 -9.46 25.50
N LYS A 3 9.75 -10.38 26.36
CA LYS A 3 9.40 -11.74 25.96
C LYS A 3 8.21 -11.66 25.01
N THR A 4 8.42 -11.95 23.72
CA THR A 4 7.32 -12.16 22.79
C THR A 4 6.51 -13.37 23.27
N THR A 5 5.29 -13.13 23.74
CA THR A 5 4.34 -14.16 24.12
C THR A 5 3.88 -14.89 22.85
N ARG A 6 4.19 -16.19 22.76
CA ARG A 6 3.75 -17.05 21.65
C ARG A 6 2.40 -17.66 22.00
N ILE A 7 1.45 -17.57 21.09
CA ILE A 7 0.13 -18.19 21.22
C ILE A 7 0.03 -19.27 20.14
N ALA A 8 -0.35 -20.48 20.52
CA ALA A 8 -0.67 -21.54 19.57
C ALA A 8 -2.06 -21.29 18.97
N LYS A 9 -2.13 -21.18 17.64
CA LYS A 9 -3.36 -21.05 16.86
C LYS A 9 -3.26 -21.96 15.64
N CYS A 10 -4.38 -22.57 15.26
CA CYS A 10 -4.51 -23.38 14.07
C CYS A 10 -5.51 -22.72 13.12
N PHE A 11 -5.17 -22.72 11.83
CA PHE A 11 -6.01 -22.23 10.75
C PHE A 11 -6.00 -23.28 9.65
N THR A 12 -7.11 -23.43 8.95
CA THR A 12 -7.13 -24.16 7.68
C THR A 12 -6.45 -23.30 6.63
N ILE A 13 -5.42 -23.84 5.98
CA ILE A 13 -4.73 -23.19 4.86
C ILE A 13 -4.82 -24.09 3.63
N GLU A 14 -4.79 -23.47 2.47
CA GLU A 14 -4.78 -24.20 1.21
C GLU A 14 -3.50 -25.02 1.05
N ARG A 15 -3.60 -26.14 0.33
CA ARG A 15 -2.49 -27.08 0.15
C ARG A 15 -1.27 -26.39 -0.48
N GLU A 16 -1.50 -25.58 -1.51
CA GLU A 16 -0.45 -24.85 -2.21
C GLU A 16 0.30 -23.87 -1.30
N ILE A 17 -0.40 -23.20 -0.38
CA ILE A 17 0.21 -22.30 0.62
C ILE A 17 1.06 -23.12 1.60
N SER A 18 0.55 -24.26 2.05
CA SER A 18 1.29 -25.18 2.92
C SER A 18 2.57 -25.68 2.27
N ASP A 19 2.47 -26.14 1.02
CA ASP A 19 3.60 -26.61 0.20
C ASP A 19 4.65 -25.49 0.03
N TYR A 20 4.20 -24.27 -0.27
CA TYR A 20 5.08 -23.10 -0.36
C TYR A 20 5.82 -22.80 0.94
N ILE A 21 5.15 -22.84 2.09
CA ILE A 21 5.78 -22.61 3.40
C ILE A 21 6.84 -23.68 3.68
N VAL A 22 6.52 -24.95 3.42
CA VAL A 22 7.44 -26.07 3.64
C VAL A 22 8.67 -25.95 2.75
N ASN A 23 8.50 -25.54 1.49
CA ASN A 23 9.59 -25.39 0.53
C ASN A 23 10.45 -24.14 0.81
N THR A 24 9.90 -23.08 1.42
CA THR A 24 10.60 -21.80 1.61
C THR A 24 11.10 -21.53 3.03
N LYS A 25 10.72 -22.34 4.03
CA LYS A 25 11.17 -22.15 5.43
C LYS A 25 12.68 -22.40 5.62
N GLY A 26 13.32 -23.16 4.73
CA GLY A 26 14.70 -23.63 4.91
C GLY A 26 14.86 -24.43 6.22
N GLU A 27 15.86 -24.08 7.02
CA GLU A 27 16.12 -24.70 8.33
C GLU A 27 15.21 -24.18 9.45
N ARG A 28 14.39 -23.16 9.18
CA ARG A 28 13.55 -22.52 10.20
C ARG A 28 12.27 -23.31 10.46
N PRO A 29 11.66 -23.16 11.66
CA PRO A 29 10.32 -23.69 11.92
C PRO A 29 9.28 -23.11 10.96
N ALA A 30 8.33 -23.93 10.51
CA ALA A 30 7.25 -23.49 9.62
C ALA A 30 6.45 -22.31 10.21
N SER A 31 6.22 -22.32 11.53
CA SER A 31 5.55 -21.22 12.25
C SER A 31 6.30 -19.89 12.15
N GLN A 32 7.64 -19.91 12.09
CA GLN A 32 8.43 -18.70 11.89
C GLN A 32 8.24 -18.15 10.48
N ARG A 33 8.24 -19.03 9.47
CA ARG A 33 8.00 -18.65 8.08
C ARG A 33 6.57 -18.12 7.88
N VAL A 34 5.57 -18.76 8.48
CA VAL A 34 4.17 -18.28 8.49
C VAL A 34 4.10 -16.87 9.09
N ASN A 35 4.69 -16.66 10.26
CA ASN A 35 4.66 -15.34 10.91
C ASN A 35 5.37 -14.26 10.08
N GLU A 36 6.45 -14.61 9.38
CA GLU A 36 7.15 -13.69 8.47
C GLU A 36 6.26 -13.29 7.28
N LEU A 37 5.62 -14.28 6.64
CA LEU A 37 4.70 -14.04 5.52
C LEU A 37 3.49 -13.20 5.95
N LEU A 38 2.88 -13.51 7.10
CA LEU A 38 1.75 -12.74 7.63
C LEU A 38 2.14 -11.29 7.94
N ARG A 39 3.32 -11.04 8.51
CA ARG A 39 3.79 -9.66 8.74
C ARG A 39 4.00 -8.89 7.44
N ARG A 40 4.50 -9.55 6.39
CA ARG A 40 4.64 -8.92 5.07
C ARG A 40 3.27 -8.57 4.47
N ALA A 41 2.33 -9.51 4.51
CA ALA A 41 0.96 -9.26 4.06
C ALA A 41 0.30 -8.10 4.82
N MET A 42 0.46 -8.02 6.15
CA MET A 42 -0.06 -6.89 6.93
C MET A 42 0.52 -5.54 6.50
N LEU A 43 1.81 -5.49 6.12
CA LEU A 43 2.42 -4.27 5.61
C LEU A 43 1.91 -3.92 4.22
N GLU A 44 1.77 -4.92 3.36
CA GLU A 44 1.23 -4.76 2.01
C GLU A 44 -0.21 -4.22 2.05
N GLU A 45 -1.08 -4.76 2.90
CA GLU A 45 -2.42 -4.23 3.15
C GLU A 45 -2.42 -2.76 3.59
N GLN A 46 -1.46 -2.37 4.44
CA GLN A 46 -1.30 -0.98 4.87
C GLN A 46 -0.88 -0.06 3.72
N TYR A 47 0.05 -0.51 2.88
CA TYR A 47 0.46 0.24 1.69
C TYR A 47 -0.67 0.37 0.68
N GLU A 48 -1.38 -0.71 0.38
CA GLU A 48 -2.55 -0.64 -0.51
C GLU A 48 -3.60 0.32 0.01
N ARG A 49 -3.85 0.31 1.31
CA ARG A 49 -4.79 1.25 1.93
C ARG A 49 -4.30 2.69 1.77
N LEU A 50 -3.02 2.95 2.04
CA LEU A 50 -2.42 4.27 1.88
C LEU A 50 -2.50 4.76 0.43
N GLU A 51 -2.25 3.88 -0.54
CA GLU A 51 -2.35 4.19 -1.96
C GLU A 51 -3.79 4.54 -2.37
N ARG A 52 -4.79 3.79 -1.89
CA ARG A 52 -6.21 4.09 -2.12
C ARG A 52 -6.59 5.45 -1.52
N GLU A 53 -6.14 5.73 -0.30
CA GLU A 53 -6.37 7.01 0.37
C GLU A 53 -5.71 8.18 -0.39
N ALA A 54 -4.46 8.01 -0.83
CA ALA A 54 -3.76 8.99 -1.64
C ALA A 54 -4.45 9.22 -2.99
N ALA A 55 -4.84 8.16 -3.69
CA ALA A 55 -5.58 8.26 -4.94
C ALA A 55 -6.89 9.05 -4.76
N SER A 56 -7.63 8.78 -3.67
CA SER A 56 -8.83 9.54 -3.33
C SER A 56 -8.51 11.01 -3.07
N PHE A 57 -7.50 11.30 -2.24
CA PHE A 57 -7.13 12.67 -1.87
C PHE A 57 -6.68 13.51 -3.09
N PHE A 58 -5.83 12.95 -3.94
CA PHE A 58 -5.31 13.65 -5.11
C PHE A 58 -6.27 13.69 -6.30
N SER A 59 -7.32 12.87 -6.31
CA SER A 59 -8.32 12.85 -7.38
C SER A 59 -9.05 14.20 -7.56
N ASP A 60 -9.20 14.96 -6.47
CA ASP A 60 -9.87 16.26 -6.46
C ASP A 60 -8.90 17.43 -6.62
N ILE A 61 -7.70 17.33 -6.06
CA ILE A 61 -6.65 18.37 -6.15
C ILE A 61 -6.26 18.64 -7.60
N GLY A 62 -6.07 17.58 -8.39
CA GLY A 62 -5.69 17.70 -9.80
C GLY A 62 -6.74 18.41 -10.67
N LYS A 63 -8.01 18.49 -10.25
CA LYS A 63 -9.07 19.19 -10.99
C LYS A 63 -9.12 20.68 -10.63
N ALA A 64 -8.94 21.01 -9.36
CA ALA A 64 -8.93 22.40 -8.87
C ALA A 64 -7.69 23.16 -9.37
N GLU A 65 -6.49 22.59 -9.19
CA GLU A 65 -5.24 23.20 -9.68
C GLU A 65 -5.25 23.40 -11.20
N ARG A 66 -5.76 22.43 -11.96
CA ARG A 66 -5.89 22.56 -13.42
C ARG A 66 -6.86 23.67 -13.83
N ARG A 67 -7.89 23.96 -13.03
CA ARG A 67 -8.84 25.03 -13.30
C ARG A 67 -8.20 26.40 -13.04
N GLU A 68 -7.50 26.54 -11.93
CA GLU A 68 -6.82 27.78 -11.55
C GLU A 68 -5.65 28.11 -12.48
N THR A 69 -4.78 27.13 -12.77
CA THR A 69 -3.69 27.29 -13.75
C THR A 69 -4.21 27.64 -15.15
N ARG A 70 -5.30 27.02 -15.61
CA ARG A 70 -5.96 27.41 -16.88
C ARG A 70 -6.53 28.81 -16.84
N ALA A 71 -7.09 29.25 -15.70
CA ALA A 71 -7.62 30.60 -15.55
C ALA A 71 -6.50 31.64 -15.60
N LEU A 72 -5.38 31.38 -14.90
CA LEU A 72 -4.18 32.21 -14.93
C LEU A 72 -3.57 32.28 -16.33
N GLN A 73 -3.36 31.16 -17.00
CA GLN A 73 -2.84 31.11 -18.38
C GLN A 73 -3.72 31.92 -19.34
N ARG A 74 -5.05 31.80 -19.24
CA ARG A 74 -5.99 32.60 -20.05
C ARG A 74 -5.88 34.09 -19.74
N ALA A 75 -5.73 34.47 -18.47
CA ALA A 75 -5.56 35.87 -18.08
C ALA A 75 -4.22 36.43 -18.62
N SER A 76 -3.13 35.67 -18.53
CA SER A 76 -1.81 36.04 -19.08
C SER A 76 -1.86 36.23 -20.59
N LEU A 77 -2.49 35.32 -21.33
CA LEU A 77 -2.68 35.45 -22.79
C LEU A 77 -3.51 36.69 -23.16
N ARG A 78 -4.56 37.00 -22.40
CA ARG A 78 -5.36 38.22 -22.57
C ARG A 78 -4.63 39.51 -22.19
N SER A 79 -3.60 39.43 -21.36
CA SER A 79 -2.74 40.58 -21.04
C SER A 79 -1.74 40.84 -22.17
N LEU A 80 -1.16 39.78 -22.73
CA LEU A 80 -0.17 39.85 -23.81
C LEU A 80 -0.77 40.31 -25.14
N THR A 81 -2.04 40.00 -25.41
CA THR A 81 -2.75 40.38 -26.64
C THR A 81 -3.35 41.80 -26.60
N ARG A 82 -3.25 42.49 -25.46
CA ARG A 82 -3.82 43.83 -25.25
C ARG A 82 -2.79 44.95 -25.43
N HIS A 83 -1.55 44.59 -25.73
CA HIS A 83 -0.42 45.46 -26.03
C HIS A 83 -0.08 45.33 -27.51
#